data_AF-A0A0V0Y5W3-F1
#
_entry.id   AF-A0A0V0Y5W3-F1
#
_cell.length_a   1.000
_cell.length_b   1.000
_cell.length_c   1.000
_cell.angle_alpha   90.00
_cell.angle_beta   90.00
_cell.angle_gamma   90.00
#
_symmetry.space_group_name_H-M   'P 1'
#
loop_
_entity.id
_entity.type
_entity.pdbx_description
1 polymer ?
#
loop_
_entity_poly.entity_id
_entity_poly.type
_entity_poly.pdbx_seq_one_letter_code
_entity_poly.pdbx_strand_id
1 'polypeptide(L)'
;MEDRIVFASMIESSCDTGLNITRAVDPSIDLGNLLVDEQEPVDQHLMKENTEMAVMNKVRESVQLMANKLWELPTQRVQDAVVVEHQRQDYLVKSQ
;
A
#
# COMPACT_ATOMS: atom_id res chain seq x y z
N MET A 1 -23.53 -28.59 8.52
CA MET A 1 -22.22 -28.81 9.16
C MET A 1 -21.23 -28.13 8.25
N GLU A 2 -20.71 -27.02 8.75
CA GLU A 2 -20.43 -25.81 7.97
C GLU A 2 -19.25 -25.92 7.00
N ASP A 3 -19.40 -25.16 5.91
CA ASP A 3 -18.45 -24.95 4.84
C ASP A 3 -17.09 -24.54 5.39
N ARG A 4 -16.15 -25.48 5.32
CA ARG A 4 -14.72 -25.19 5.44
C ARG A 4 -14.37 -24.30 4.28
N ILE A 5 -14.18 -23.01 4.54
CA ILE A 5 -13.60 -22.11 3.56
C ILE A 5 -12.18 -22.60 3.28
N VAL A 6 -12.03 -23.34 2.18
CA VAL A 6 -10.75 -23.75 1.61
C VAL A 6 -10.17 -22.51 0.92
N PHE A 7 -9.50 -21.63 1.68
CA PHE A 7 -8.62 -20.60 1.11
C PHE A 7 -7.25 -21.18 0.69
N ALA A 8 -7.10 -22.50 0.68
CA ALA A 8 -5.84 -23.18 0.40
C ALA A 8 -5.69 -23.73 -1.03
N SER A 9 -6.60 -23.40 -1.96
CA SER A 9 -6.45 -23.84 -3.36
C SER A 9 -6.60 -22.68 -4.33
N MET A 10 -5.52 -21.90 -4.50
CA MET A 10 -5.11 -21.21 -5.75
C MET A 10 -4.16 -20.06 -5.42
N ILE A 11 -2.90 -20.35 -5.10
CA ILE A 11 -1.78 -19.49 -5.52
C ILE A 11 -0.63 -20.42 -5.93
N GLU A 12 -0.78 -21.09 -7.06
CA GLU A 12 0.38 -21.24 -7.95
C GLU A 12 0.16 -20.23 -9.06
N SER A 13 0.78 -19.07 -8.93
CA SER A 13 0.90 -18.10 -10.01
C SER A 13 2.26 -17.45 -9.83
N SER A 14 3.09 -17.57 -10.85
CA SER A 14 4.51 -17.17 -10.91
C SER A 14 4.74 -15.65 -10.81
N CYS A 15 4.04 -14.96 -9.91
CA CYS A 15 3.92 -13.51 -9.87
C CYS A 15 4.71 -12.90 -8.69
N ASP A 16 5.96 -13.29 -8.50
CA ASP A 16 6.85 -12.61 -7.54
C ASP A 16 7.37 -11.26 -8.08
N THR A 17 7.21 -11.00 -9.38
CA THR A 17 7.77 -9.82 -10.06
C THR A 17 6.95 -8.54 -9.89
N GLY A 18 5.67 -8.61 -9.50
CA GLY A 18 4.80 -7.42 -9.41
C GLY A 18 4.62 -6.82 -8.02
N LEU A 19 4.90 -7.60 -6.96
CA LEU A 19 4.64 -7.22 -5.57
C LEU A 19 5.86 -6.57 -4.90
N ASN A 20 7.06 -6.89 -5.39
CA ASN A 20 8.31 -6.38 -4.89
C ASN A 20 8.69 -5.09 -5.63
N ILE A 21 8.36 -3.94 -5.03
CA ILE A 21 8.73 -2.62 -5.54
C ILE A 21 10.06 -2.22 -4.90
N THR A 22 11.07 -1.92 -5.72
CA THR A 22 12.34 -1.34 -5.26
C THR A 22 12.37 0.14 -5.61
N ARG A 23 12.65 0.98 -4.62
CA ARG A 23 12.84 2.44 -4.76
C ARG A 23 14.30 2.81 -4.51
N ALA A 24 14.74 3.93 -5.05
CA ALA A 24 16.05 4.49 -4.72
C ALA A 24 16.04 5.11 -3.32
N VAL A 25 14.89 5.67 -2.91
CA VAL A 25 14.63 6.18 -1.56
C VAL A 25 13.30 5.61 -1.05
N ASP A 26 13.32 4.95 0.11
CA ASP A 26 12.11 4.42 0.69
C ASP A 26 11.15 5.55 1.10
N PRO A 27 9.86 5.49 0.70
CA PRO A 27 8.89 6.49 1.11
C PRO A 27 8.54 6.33 2.59
N SER A 28 8.15 7.44 3.23
CA SER A 28 7.59 7.39 4.59
C SER A 28 6.13 7.00 4.49
N ILE A 29 5.71 5.94 5.21
CA ILE A 29 4.35 5.40 5.15
C ILE A 29 3.72 5.50 6.53
N ASP A 30 2.67 6.33 6.63
CA ASP A 30 1.81 6.44 7.81
C ASP A 30 0.54 5.63 7.57
N LEU A 31 0.53 4.40 8.08
CA LEU A 31 -0.62 3.49 7.96
C LEU A 31 -1.85 4.00 8.72
N GLY A 32 -1.71 4.99 9.61
CA GLY A 32 -2.83 5.51 10.39
C GLY A 32 -3.69 6.43 9.60
N ASN A 33 -3.06 7.24 8.77
CA ASN A 33 -3.72 8.11 7.82
C ASN A 33 -3.86 7.48 6.43
N LEU A 34 -3.39 6.23 6.25
CA LEU A 34 -3.26 5.58 4.94
C LEU A 34 -2.53 6.50 3.95
N LEU A 35 -1.43 7.08 4.41
CA LEU A 35 -0.68 8.13 3.72
C LEU A 35 0.71 7.64 3.36
N VAL A 36 1.11 7.91 2.12
CA VAL A 36 2.47 7.71 1.62
C VAL A 36 3.06 9.07 1.30
N ASP A 37 4.16 9.39 1.95
CA ASP A 37 4.95 10.60 1.70
C ASP A 37 6.15 10.23 0.80
N GLU A 38 6.01 10.59 -0.47
CA GLU A 38 6.98 10.33 -1.53
C GLU A 38 8.18 11.28 -1.42
N GLN A 39 9.33 10.72 -1.08
CA GLN A 39 10.58 11.47 -0.89
C GLN A 39 11.40 11.60 -2.18
N GLU A 40 11.15 10.75 -3.19
CA GLU A 40 11.87 10.81 -4.45
C GLU A 40 11.46 12.06 -5.25
N PRO A 41 12.45 12.84 -5.74
CA PRO A 41 12.17 14.02 -6.53
C PRO A 41 11.38 13.64 -7.80
N VAL A 42 10.52 14.55 -8.23
CA VAL A 42 9.74 14.36 -9.46
C VAL A 42 10.65 14.55 -10.67
N ASP A 43 10.70 13.56 -11.56
CA ASP A 43 11.36 13.69 -12.86
C ASP A 43 10.53 14.65 -13.74
N GLN A 44 11.01 15.89 -13.83
CA GLN A 44 10.34 16.94 -14.58
C GLN A 44 10.31 16.68 -16.09
N HIS A 45 11.22 15.88 -16.62
CA HIS A 45 11.25 15.54 -18.03
C HIS A 45 10.16 14.52 -18.34
N LEU A 46 10.12 13.42 -17.57
CA LEU A 46 9.10 12.39 -17.68
C LEU A 46 7.68 12.95 -17.47
N MET A 47 7.52 13.87 -16.52
CA MET A 47 6.25 14.56 -16.27
C MET A 47 5.79 15.42 -17.44
N LYS A 48 6.70 15.99 -18.23
CA LYS A 48 6.35 16.82 -19.40
C LYS A 48 6.03 15.98 -20.62
N GLU A 49 6.67 14.84 -20.78
CA GLU A 49 6.48 13.96 -21.94
C GLU A 49 5.17 13.16 -21.84
N ASN A 50 4.88 12.57 -20.68
CA ASN A 50 3.67 11.78 -20.47
C ASN A 50 3.23 11.80 -19.00
N THR A 51 2.64 12.92 -18.59
CA THR A 51 2.24 13.18 -17.20
C THR A 51 1.35 12.08 -16.62
N GLU A 52 0.32 11.66 -17.36
CA GLU A 52 -0.66 10.69 -16.87
C GLU A 52 -0.02 9.35 -16.55
N MET A 53 0.76 8.81 -17.50
CA MET A 53 1.45 7.54 -17.31
C MET A 53 2.47 7.62 -16.18
N ALA A 54 3.22 8.71 -16.10
CA ALA A 54 4.23 8.89 -15.09
C ALA A 54 3.64 9.02 -13.67
N VAL A 55 2.52 9.75 -13.52
CA VAL A 55 1.78 9.84 -12.25
C VAL A 55 1.18 8.49 -11.88
N MET A 56 0.52 7.81 -12.83
CA MET A 56 -0.10 6.51 -12.59
C MET A 56 0.91 5.46 -12.15
N ASN A 57 2.08 5.40 -12.79
CA ASN A 57 3.14 4.47 -12.41
C ASN A 57 3.66 4.75 -10.99
N LYS A 58 3.91 6.03 -10.66
CA LYS A 58 4.39 6.41 -9.34
C LYS A 58 3.35 6.08 -8.26
N VAL A 59 2.09 6.47 -8.45
CA VAL A 59 0.99 6.19 -7.51
C VAL A 59 0.75 4.70 -7.34
N ARG A 60 0.76 3.91 -8.43
CA ARG A 60 0.61 2.44 -8.36
C ARG A 60 1.63 1.82 -7.43
N GLU A 61 2.88 2.22 -7.57
CA GLU A 61 3.99 1.70 -6.77
C GLU A 61 3.90 2.16 -5.30
N SER A 62 3.53 3.41 -5.04
CA SER A 62 3.27 3.91 -3.68
C SER A 62 2.15 3.11 -2.99
N VAL A 63 1.05 2.86 -3.72
CA VAL A 63 -0.09 2.09 -3.20
C VAL A 63 0.30 0.63 -2.97
N GLN A 64 1.11 0.03 -3.84
CA GLN A 64 1.59 -1.34 -3.65
C GLN A 64 2.44 -1.46 -2.38
N LEU A 65 3.37 -0.52 -2.16
CA LEU A 65 4.19 -0.48 -0.94
C LEU A 65 3.34 -0.30 0.32
N MET A 66 2.34 0.59 0.27
CA MET A 66 1.40 0.79 1.38
C MET A 66 0.57 -0.48 1.65
N ALA A 67 0.02 -1.11 0.61
CA ALA A 67 -0.78 -2.32 0.72
C ALA A 67 0.04 -3.49 1.28
N ASN A 68 1.29 -3.65 0.84
CA ASN A 68 2.20 -4.66 1.37
C ASN A 68 2.36 -4.50 2.90
N LYS A 69 2.67 -3.28 3.36
CA LYS A 69 2.81 -2.98 4.79
C LYS A 69 1.50 -3.13 5.56
N LEU A 70 0.36 -2.78 4.96
CA LEU A 70 -0.95 -2.92 5.59
C LEU A 70 -1.28 -4.39 5.88
N TRP A 71 -0.88 -5.31 5.01
CA TRP A 71 -1.06 -6.75 5.20
C TRP A 71 -0.08 -7.42 6.16
N GLU A 72 0.95 -6.73 6.59
CA GLU A 72 1.83 -7.19 7.68
C GLU A 72 1.23 -6.90 9.07
N LEU A 73 0.21 -6.04 9.16
CA LEU A 73 -0.40 -5.67 10.43
C LEU A 73 -1.32 -6.78 10.99
N PRO A 74 -1.50 -6.84 12.33
CA PRO A 74 -2.46 -7.72 12.96
C PRO A 74 -3.87 -7.50 12.40
N THR A 75 -4.50 -8.58 11.95
CA THR A 75 -5.87 -8.57 11.42
C THR A 75 -6.80 -9.39 12.29
N GLN A 76 -8.04 -8.94 12.40
CA GLN A 76 -9.12 -9.65 13.07
C GLN A 76 -10.36 -9.70 12.17
N ARG A 77 -11.15 -10.76 12.31
CA ARG A 77 -12.42 -10.88 11.61
C ARG A 77 -13.56 -10.39 12.50
N VAL A 78 -14.31 -9.41 12.03
CA VAL A 78 -15.47 -8.84 12.73
C VAL A 78 -16.69 -9.02 11.83
N GLN A 79 -17.60 -9.90 12.24
CA GLN A 79 -18.74 -10.33 11.41
C GLN A 79 -18.24 -10.85 10.03
N ASP A 80 -18.60 -10.15 8.96
CA ASP A 80 -18.26 -10.49 7.58
C ASP A 80 -17.06 -9.68 7.03
N ALA A 81 -16.41 -8.87 7.88
CA ALA A 81 -15.29 -8.02 7.49
C ALA A 81 -13.96 -8.49 8.11
N VAL A 82 -12.85 -8.29 7.37
CA VAL A 82 -11.49 -8.36 7.90
C VAL A 82 -11.05 -6.95 8.22
N VAL A 83 -10.64 -6.71 9.46
CA VAL A 83 -10.25 -5.40 9.97
C VAL A 83 -8.80 -5.47 10.41
N VAL A 84 -8.04 -4.46 10.02
CA VAL A 84 -6.66 -4.25 10.49
C VAL A 84 -6.71 -3.40 11.75
N GLU A 85 -6.04 -3.84 12.80
CA GLU A 85 -5.88 -3.00 14.00
C GLU A 85 -4.81 -1.95 13.73
N HIS A 86 -5.18 -0.68 13.83
CA HIS A 86 -4.26 0.43 13.61
C HIS A 86 -3.89 1.13 14.94
N GLN A 87 -2.65 1.61 15.04
CA GLN A 87 -2.18 2.44 16.15
C GLN A 87 -3.05 3.71 16.30
N ARG A 88 -3.32 4.13 17.53
CA ARG A 88 -4.07 5.38 17.78
C ARG A 88 -3.30 6.57 17.19
N GLN A 89 -3.97 7.42 16.42
CA GLN A 89 -3.35 8.62 15.88
C GLN A 89 -3.19 9.68 16.96
N ASP A 90 -1.95 10.12 17.21
CA ASP A 90 -1.63 11.25 18.09
C ASP A 90 -1.23 12.52 17.30
N TYR A 91 -1.49 12.57 15.98
CA TYR A 91 -1.16 13.75 15.19
C TYR A 91 -2.11 14.91 15.50
N LEU A 92 -1.63 15.83 16.35
CA LEU A 92 -2.17 17.18 16.49
C LEU A 92 -2.04 17.89 15.14
N VAL A 93 -3.13 17.98 14.38
CA VAL A 93 -3.24 18.95 13.30
C VAL A 93 -3.20 20.34 13.95
N LYS A 94 -2.00 20.93 14.05
CA LYS A 94 -1.87 22.33 14.45
C LYS A 94 -2.39 23.16 13.28
N SER A 95 -3.62 23.66 13.42
CA SER A 95 -4.15 24.73 12.57
C SER A 95 -3.10 25.84 12.52
N GLN A 96 -2.62 26.17 11.33
CA GLN A 96 -1.99 27.46 11.08
C GLN A 96 -3.07 28.52 10.86
#